data_AF-A0A9P0PI41-F1
#
_entry.id   AF-A0A9P0PI41-F1
#
_cell.length_a   1.000
_cell.length_b   1.000
_cell.length_c   1.000
_cell.angle_alpha   90.00
_cell.angle_beta   90.00
_cell.angle_gamma   90.00
#
_symmetry.space_group_name_H-M   'P 1'
#
loop_
_entity.id
_entity.type
_entity.pdbx_description
1 polymer ?
#
loop_
_entity_poly.entity_id
_entity_poly.type
_entity_poly.pdbx_seq_one_letter_code
_entity_poly.pdbx_strand_id
1 'polypeptide(L)'
;MMYWSFCTGVAILSVSNQIFYAKKASTGKRKIFHILCVAVYIPGLLCKCSLLYLASGMLTGAFFFLEILRLLRMPPLGIHLHDGFVVFSDEKDTLVALTPIYLLVGCSIPIWIHPSPCDVTDSGLFNMIPLMSGLLAIGLGDTAASIVGSSCGRVHWPRSKKTFEGTIACMLTQAGMVYLLAYLNFIYTLSHIELVKIGLSIIVSSIVEAKTSQVDNLVLPLITYIILMI
;
A
#
# COMPACT_ATOMS: atom_id res chain seq x y z
N MET A 1 -16.95 6.25 11.63
CA MET A 1 -15.92 6.89 12.48
C MET A 1 -15.23 5.92 13.42
N MET A 2 -15.95 5.16 14.26
CA MET A 2 -15.35 4.19 15.20
C MET A 2 -14.33 3.23 14.56
N TYR A 3 -14.65 2.69 13.37
CA TYR A 3 -13.76 1.80 12.64
C TYR A 3 -12.40 2.45 12.29
N TRP A 4 -12.41 3.63 11.68
CA TRP A 4 -11.17 4.34 11.34
C TRP A 4 -10.40 4.78 12.59
N SER A 5 -11.09 5.20 13.66
CA SER A 5 -10.45 5.50 14.95
C SER A 5 -9.76 4.27 15.54
N PHE A 6 -10.36 3.08 15.40
CA PHE A 6 -9.73 1.82 15.81
C PHE A 6 -8.45 1.54 14.99
N CYS A 7 -8.49 1.70 13.65
CA CYS A 7 -7.30 1.54 12.80
C CYS A 7 -6.17 2.51 13.20
N THR A 8 -6.51 3.78 13.48
CA THR A 8 -5.55 4.78 13.98
C THR A 8 -4.98 4.37 15.34
N GLY A 9 -5.82 3.88 16.25
CA GLY A 9 -5.37 3.35 17.55
C GLY A 9 -4.38 2.21 17.40
N VAL A 10 -4.65 1.24 16.51
CA VAL A 10 -3.72 0.13 16.22
C VAL A 10 -2.40 0.65 15.66
N ALA A 11 -2.42 1.64 14.76
CA ALA A 11 -1.20 2.25 14.23
C ALA A 11 -0.35 2.90 15.34
N ILE A 12 -0.96 3.71 16.19
CA ILE A 12 -0.29 4.40 17.30
C ILE A 12 0.28 3.40 18.30
N LEU A 13 -0.49 2.37 18.67
CA LEU A 13 -0.04 1.32 19.58
C LEU A 13 1.13 0.53 18.99
N SER A 14 1.09 0.21 17.69
CA SER A 14 2.19 -0.47 17.01
C SER A 14 3.48 0.35 17.06
N VAL A 15 3.40 1.66 16.79
CA VAL A 15 4.57 2.56 16.88
C VAL A 15 5.05 2.70 18.32
N SER A 16 4.14 2.98 19.25
CA SER A 16 4.46 3.24 20.66
C SER A 16 5.10 2.04 21.33
N ASN A 17 4.57 0.83 21.10
CA ASN A 17 5.16 -0.40 21.63
C ASN A 17 6.59 -0.59 21.11
N GLN A 18 6.82 -0.32 19.84
CA GLN A 18 8.13 -0.54 19.24
C GLN A 18 9.17 0.48 19.73
N ILE A 19 8.75 1.74 19.94
CA ILE A 19 9.55 2.79 20.60
C ILE A 19 9.85 2.38 22.05
N PHE A 20 8.83 1.97 22.81
CA PHE A 20 8.97 1.60 24.22
C PHE A 20 9.98 0.47 24.44
N TYR A 21 9.95 -0.56 23.59
CA TYR A 21 10.91 -1.67 23.66
C TYR A 21 12.26 -1.37 23.00
N ALA A 22 12.43 -0.22 22.32
CA ALA A 22 13.63 0.15 21.57
C ALA A 22 14.12 -0.93 20.60
N LYS A 23 13.21 -1.73 20.03
CA LYS A 23 13.53 -2.87 19.15
C LYS A 23 13.31 -2.50 17.70
N LYS A 24 14.32 -2.66 16.85
CA LYS A 24 14.18 -2.48 15.39
C LYS A 24 12.99 -3.28 14.85
N ALA A 25 12.14 -2.64 14.07
CA ALA A 25 10.97 -3.26 13.47
C ALA A 25 11.39 -4.30 12.42
N SER A 26 10.88 -5.53 12.55
CA SER A 26 11.05 -6.55 11.52
C SER A 26 10.21 -6.25 10.27
N THR A 27 10.51 -6.90 9.14
CA THR A 27 9.70 -6.78 7.91
C THR A 27 8.22 -6.99 8.17
N GLY A 28 7.85 -8.02 8.93
CA GLY A 28 6.45 -8.28 9.29
C GLY A 28 5.80 -7.14 10.08
N LYS A 29 6.53 -6.52 11.03
CA LYS A 29 6.02 -5.35 11.77
C LYS A 29 5.80 -4.14 10.86
N ARG A 30 6.66 -3.94 9.87
CA ARG A 30 6.48 -2.86 8.87
C ARG A 30 5.28 -3.11 7.95
N LYS A 31 4.96 -4.37 7.63
CA LYS A 31 3.78 -4.72 6.83
C LYS A 31 2.44 -4.50 7.54
N ILE A 32 2.42 -4.30 8.86
CA ILE A 32 1.20 -3.88 9.59
C ILE A 32 0.62 -2.61 8.97
N PHE A 33 1.46 -1.64 8.59
CA PHE A 33 0.99 -0.39 7.97
C PHE A 33 0.42 -0.61 6.56
N HIS A 34 0.91 -1.60 5.82
CA HIS A 34 0.37 -1.94 4.49
C HIS A 34 -1.04 -2.53 4.64
N ILE A 35 -1.22 -3.43 5.61
CA ILE A 35 -2.53 -4.01 5.96
C ILE A 35 -3.49 -2.91 6.48
N LEU A 36 -3.00 -1.99 7.31
CA LEU A 36 -3.80 -0.85 7.77
C LEU A 36 -4.21 0.08 6.63
N CYS A 37 -3.34 0.31 5.65
CA CYS A 37 -3.69 1.06 4.44
C CYS A 37 -4.84 0.36 3.70
N VAL A 38 -4.76 -0.95 3.47
CA VAL A 38 -5.86 -1.74 2.87
C VAL A 38 -7.15 -1.59 3.69
N ALA A 39 -7.06 -1.76 5.01
CA ALA A 39 -8.19 -1.66 5.93
C ALA A 39 -8.85 -0.27 5.92
N VAL A 40 -8.09 0.81 5.76
CA VAL A 40 -8.63 2.18 5.72
C VAL A 40 -9.14 2.55 4.33
N TYR A 41 -8.38 2.24 3.29
CA TYR A 41 -8.64 2.70 1.92
C TYR A 41 -9.78 1.94 1.26
N ILE A 42 -9.90 0.62 1.43
CA ILE A 42 -11.00 -0.14 0.81
C ILE A 42 -12.37 0.39 1.23
N PRO A 43 -12.73 0.46 2.54
CA PRO A 43 -14.01 1.03 2.93
C PRO A 43 -14.11 2.52 2.63
N GLY A 44 -12.98 3.24 2.61
CA GLY A 44 -12.94 4.65 2.18
C GLY A 44 -13.38 4.82 0.73
N LEU A 45 -12.83 4.02 -0.19
CA LEU A 45 -13.20 3.99 -1.61
C LEU A 45 -14.66 3.60 -1.79
N LEU A 46 -15.10 2.52 -1.14
CA LEU A 46 -16.45 1.97 -1.29
C LEU A 46 -17.54 2.89 -0.74
N CYS A 47 -17.30 3.53 0.41
CA CYS A 47 -18.37 4.24 1.13
C CYS A 47 -18.27 5.77 1.00
N LYS A 48 -17.06 6.33 0.91
CA LYS A 48 -16.79 7.78 1.05
C LYS A 48 -15.55 8.22 0.23
N CYS A 49 -15.53 7.91 -1.07
CA CYS A 49 -14.39 8.18 -1.94
C CYS A 49 -13.89 9.63 -1.86
N SER A 50 -14.77 10.63 -1.98
CA SER A 50 -14.35 12.05 -1.97
C SER A 50 -13.69 12.46 -0.64
N LEU A 51 -14.16 11.90 0.48
CA LEU A 51 -13.53 12.13 1.79
C LEU A 51 -12.15 11.45 1.86
N LEU A 52 -12.02 10.23 1.33
CA LEU A 52 -10.73 9.53 1.26
C LEU A 52 -9.73 10.31 0.39
N TYR A 53 -10.17 10.81 -0.77
CA TYR A 53 -9.36 11.64 -1.66
C TYR A 53 -8.81 12.86 -0.91
N LEU A 54 -9.68 13.65 -0.28
CA LEU A 54 -9.27 14.82 0.49
C LEU A 54 -8.34 14.45 1.65
N ALA A 55 -8.72 13.43 2.44
CA ALA A 55 -7.97 13.00 3.61
C ALA A 55 -6.57 12.48 3.24
N SER A 56 -6.42 11.75 2.14
CA SER A 56 -5.13 11.22 1.67
C SER A 56 -4.14 12.34 1.31
N GLY A 57 -4.61 13.39 0.64
CA GLY A 57 -3.81 14.57 0.32
C GLY A 57 -3.40 15.36 1.57
N MET A 58 -4.34 15.59 2.49
CA MET A 58 -4.06 16.24 3.78
C MET A 58 -3.05 15.44 4.60
N LEU A 59 -3.19 14.11 4.66
CA LEU A 59 -2.29 13.25 5.41
C LEU A 59 -0.88 13.24 4.81
N THR A 60 -0.77 13.34 3.49
CA THR A 60 0.53 13.46 2.80
C THR A 60 1.22 14.78 3.18
N GLY A 61 0.49 15.90 3.18
CA GLY A 61 1.00 17.17 3.69
C GLY A 61 1.42 17.08 5.16
N ALA A 62 0.63 16.39 5.99
CA ALA A 62 0.96 16.16 7.39
C ALA A 62 2.23 15.30 7.55
N PHE A 63 2.46 14.29 6.71
CA PHE A 63 3.68 13.47 6.75
C PHE A 63 4.93 14.30 6.44
N PHE A 64 4.88 15.15 5.42
CA PHE A 64 5.97 16.08 5.14
C PHE A 64 6.22 17.06 6.28
N PHE A 65 5.15 17.61 6.88
CA PHE A 65 5.27 18.51 8.01
C PHE A 65 5.91 17.82 9.23
N LEU A 66 5.42 16.63 9.61
CA LEU A 66 6.00 15.83 10.70
C LEU A 66 7.47 15.49 10.42
N GLU A 67 7.82 15.21 9.18
CA GLU A 67 9.19 14.93 8.80
C GLU A 67 10.10 16.15 8.96
N ILE A 68 9.62 17.35 8.60
CA ILE A 68 10.34 18.61 8.85
C ILE A 68 10.53 18.83 10.36
N LEU A 69 9.49 18.61 11.18
CA LEU A 69 9.60 18.72 12.64
C LEU A 69 10.64 17.75 13.21
N ARG A 70 10.70 16.52 12.70
CA ARG A 70 11.69 15.51 13.07
C ARG A 70 13.11 15.96 12.71
N LEU A 71 13.32 16.42 11.48
CA LEU A 71 14.63 16.87 10.98
C LEU A 71 15.14 18.09 11.78
N LEU A 72 14.26 19.02 12.11
CA LEU A 72 14.58 20.19 12.94
C LEU A 72 14.65 19.89 14.44
N ARG A 73 14.33 18.66 14.86
CA ARG A 73 14.22 18.23 16.28
C ARG A 73 13.35 19.18 17.12
N MET A 74 12.26 19.68 16.54
CA MET A 74 11.42 20.70 17.18
C MET A 74 10.61 20.09 18.34
N PRO A 75 10.71 20.62 19.58
CA PRO A 75 9.90 20.15 20.70
C PRO A 75 8.41 20.51 20.50
N PRO A 76 7.46 19.71 21.03
CA PRO A 76 7.68 18.50 21.83
C PRO A 76 7.83 17.22 21.00
N LEU A 77 7.45 17.23 19.71
CA LEU A 77 7.30 16.00 18.90
C LEU A 77 8.61 15.49 18.28
N GLY A 78 9.60 16.36 18.04
CA GLY A 78 10.78 16.03 17.25
C GLY A 78 11.58 14.84 17.77
N ILE A 79 11.71 14.71 19.10
CA ILE A 79 12.41 13.58 19.74
C ILE A 79 11.62 12.28 19.52
N HIS A 80 10.31 12.28 19.82
CA HIS A 80 9.47 11.09 19.63
C HIS A 80 9.39 10.63 18.17
N LEU A 81 9.34 11.57 17.23
CA LEU A 81 9.38 11.27 15.80
C LEU A 81 10.74 10.69 15.39
N HIS A 82 11.83 11.16 15.99
CA HIS A 82 13.17 10.63 15.75
C HIS A 82 13.30 9.20 16.27
N ASP A 83 12.82 8.92 17.48
CA ASP A 83 12.85 7.57 18.07
C ASP A 83 12.02 6.59 17.22
N GLY A 84 10.83 7.01 16.79
CA GLY A 84 9.99 6.26 15.86
C GLY A 84 10.72 5.97 14.54
N PHE A 85 11.38 6.98 13.96
CA PHE A 85 12.18 6.82 12.76
C PHE A 85 13.32 5.81 12.95
N VAL A 86 14.10 5.91 14.02
CA VAL A 86 15.22 4.99 14.29
C VAL A 86 14.73 3.54 14.36
N VAL A 87 13.58 3.32 15.00
CA VAL A 87 13.02 1.98 15.19
C VAL A 87 12.42 1.40 13.90
N PHE A 88 11.81 2.21 13.04
CA PHE A 88 11.12 1.75 11.83
C PHE A 88 11.90 1.92 10.51
N SER A 89 12.96 2.73 10.48
CA SER A 89 13.70 3.03 9.25
C SER A 89 14.19 1.76 8.57
N ASP A 90 14.10 1.72 7.24
CA ASP A 90 14.62 0.62 6.43
C ASP A 90 15.85 1.05 5.63
N GLU A 91 16.43 0.15 4.84
CA GLU A 91 17.56 0.45 3.92
C GLU A 91 17.27 1.60 2.95
N LYS A 92 15.98 1.89 2.70
CA LYS A 92 15.48 2.97 1.84
C LYS A 92 15.50 4.33 2.54
N ASP A 93 15.52 4.34 3.88
CA ASP A 93 15.43 5.55 4.70
C ASP A 93 16.83 5.98 5.13
N THR A 94 17.29 7.10 4.58
CA THR A 94 18.62 7.66 4.92
C THR A 94 18.47 8.87 5.83
N LEU A 95 18.48 10.08 5.26
CA LEU A 95 18.19 11.30 5.99
C LEU A 95 16.67 11.45 6.20
N VAL A 96 15.89 11.04 5.21
CA VAL A 96 14.44 11.25 5.14
C VAL A 96 13.68 9.93 5.33
N ALA A 97 12.56 9.97 6.04
CA ALA A 97 11.61 8.87 6.22
C ALA A 97 10.77 8.63 4.95
N LEU A 98 11.42 8.10 3.91
CA LEU A 98 10.81 7.86 2.59
C LEU A 98 9.80 6.72 2.62
N THR A 99 10.05 5.64 3.36
CA THR A 99 9.17 4.45 3.41
C THR A 99 7.70 4.78 3.75
N PRO A 100 7.38 5.50 4.85
CA PRO A 100 5.99 5.85 5.16
C PRO A 100 5.36 6.81 4.13
N ILE A 101 6.14 7.73 3.57
CA ILE A 101 5.68 8.66 2.52
C ILE A 101 5.35 7.88 1.25
N TYR A 102 6.25 7.00 0.80
CA TYR A 102 6.05 6.18 -0.40
C TYR A 102 4.91 5.20 -0.25
N LEU A 103 4.68 4.62 0.95
CA LEU A 103 3.52 3.78 1.18
C LEU A 103 2.21 4.57 1.04
N LEU A 104 2.12 5.75 1.66
CA LEU A 104 0.93 6.58 1.58
C LEU A 104 0.67 7.06 0.15
N VAL A 105 1.70 7.60 -0.50
CA VAL A 105 1.62 8.06 -1.90
C VAL A 105 1.31 6.87 -2.81
N GLY A 106 1.93 5.71 -2.63
CA GLY A 106 1.67 4.51 -3.42
C GLY A 106 0.21 4.04 -3.35
N CYS A 107 -0.40 4.11 -2.17
CA CYS A 107 -1.82 3.82 -2.01
C CYS A 107 -2.73 4.91 -2.63
N SER A 108 -2.29 6.16 -2.63
CA SER A 108 -3.11 7.32 -3.01
C SER A 108 -2.95 7.76 -4.46
N ILE A 109 -1.82 7.45 -5.10
CA ILE A 109 -1.52 7.96 -6.44
C ILE A 109 -2.58 7.56 -7.47
N PRO A 110 -3.17 6.33 -7.47
CA PRO A 110 -4.20 5.99 -8.45
C PRO A 110 -5.45 6.85 -8.29
N ILE A 111 -5.86 7.17 -7.07
CA ILE A 111 -7.02 8.05 -6.83
C ILE A 111 -6.72 9.51 -7.13
N TRP A 112 -5.46 9.95 -7.06
CA TRP A 112 -5.08 11.34 -7.36
C TRP A 112 -5.04 11.64 -8.85
N ILE A 113 -4.59 10.69 -9.66
CA ILE A 113 -4.37 10.88 -11.10
C ILE A 113 -5.53 10.39 -11.96
N HIS A 114 -6.44 9.58 -11.42
CA HIS A 114 -7.59 9.10 -12.19
C HIS A 114 -8.58 10.24 -12.44
N PRO A 115 -9.07 10.42 -13.68
CA PRO A 115 -10.09 11.41 -13.98
C PRO A 115 -11.38 11.12 -13.20
N SER A 116 -11.92 12.12 -12.50
CA SER A 116 -13.17 12.01 -11.75
C SER A 116 -13.26 10.74 -10.87
N PRO A 117 -12.29 10.53 -9.94
CA PRO A 117 -12.10 9.26 -9.24
C PRO A 117 -13.26 8.88 -8.29
N CYS A 118 -14.14 9.84 -7.99
CA CYS A 118 -15.23 9.70 -7.04
C CYS A 118 -16.56 10.20 -7.61
N ASP A 119 -16.70 10.35 -8.93
CA ASP A 119 -17.96 10.72 -9.54
C ASP A 119 -18.92 9.53 -9.54
N VAL A 120 -20.05 9.69 -8.85
CA VAL A 120 -21.06 8.65 -8.60
C VAL A 120 -22.32 8.92 -9.44
N THR A 121 -22.38 10.04 -10.16
CA THR A 121 -23.58 10.43 -10.91
C THR A 121 -23.61 9.84 -12.31
N ASP A 122 -24.37 8.75 -12.45
CA ASP A 122 -25.02 8.28 -13.69
C ASP A 122 -24.26 8.47 -15.01
N SER A 123 -23.41 7.50 -15.37
CA SER A 123 -23.41 6.81 -16.68
C SER A 123 -22.01 6.21 -17.00
N GLY A 124 -21.90 4.89 -16.89
CA GLY A 124 -20.77 4.15 -17.47
C GLY A 124 -19.63 3.81 -16.50
N LEU A 125 -19.80 2.70 -15.77
CA LEU A 125 -18.71 1.85 -15.28
C LEU A 125 -17.72 2.52 -14.30
N PHE A 126 -18.11 2.66 -13.03
CA PHE A 126 -17.13 2.88 -11.94
C PHE A 126 -16.19 1.67 -11.86
N ASN A 127 -15.09 1.68 -12.62
CA ASN A 127 -14.09 0.63 -12.56
C ASN A 127 -13.18 0.90 -11.34
N MET A 128 -13.55 0.27 -10.21
CA MET A 128 -12.82 0.41 -8.95
C MET A 128 -11.38 -0.10 -9.00
N ILE A 129 -11.09 -1.04 -9.91
CA ILE A 129 -9.84 -1.79 -9.91
C ILE A 129 -8.62 -0.88 -10.16
N PRO A 130 -8.63 0.01 -11.18
CA PRO A 130 -7.58 1.03 -11.33
C PRO A 130 -7.34 1.85 -10.05
N LEU A 131 -8.39 2.31 -9.38
CA LEU A 131 -8.27 3.10 -8.14
C LEU A 131 -7.64 2.31 -6.99
N MET A 132 -7.78 0.98 -7.01
CA MET A 132 -7.21 0.06 -6.03
C MET A 132 -5.80 -0.44 -6.38
N SER A 133 -5.17 0.05 -7.45
CA SER A 133 -3.87 -0.44 -7.93
C SER A 133 -2.80 -0.49 -6.83
N GLY A 134 -2.70 0.56 -6.00
CA GLY A 134 -1.78 0.57 -4.87
C GLY A 134 -2.14 -0.45 -3.80
N LEU A 135 -3.42 -0.57 -3.46
CA LEU A 135 -3.88 -1.53 -2.45
C LEU A 135 -3.64 -2.98 -2.89
N LEU A 136 -3.87 -3.28 -4.16
CA LEU A 136 -3.61 -4.59 -4.74
C LEU A 136 -2.10 -4.88 -4.78
N ALA A 137 -1.31 -3.99 -5.39
CA ALA A 137 0.10 -4.25 -5.63
C ALA A 137 0.94 -4.22 -4.34
N ILE A 138 0.81 -3.17 -3.53
CA ILE A 138 1.66 -2.98 -2.34
C ILE A 138 0.97 -3.39 -1.04
N GLY A 139 -0.33 -3.08 -0.91
CA GLY A 139 -1.11 -3.40 0.29
C GLY A 139 -1.23 -4.90 0.50
N LEU A 140 -1.63 -5.63 -0.54
CA LEU A 140 -1.88 -7.07 -0.51
C LEU A 140 -0.73 -7.88 -1.11
N GLY A 141 -0.34 -7.58 -2.36
CA GLY A 141 0.64 -8.33 -3.12
C GLY A 141 2.01 -8.41 -2.46
N ASP A 142 2.69 -7.27 -2.32
CA ASP A 142 4.00 -7.16 -1.68
C ASP A 142 3.99 -7.61 -0.20
N THR A 143 2.89 -7.34 0.53
CA THR A 143 2.71 -7.90 1.88
C THR A 143 2.71 -9.43 1.88
N ALA A 144 1.93 -10.05 1.01
CA ALA A 144 1.87 -11.51 0.88
C ALA A 144 3.20 -12.09 0.42
N ALA A 145 3.85 -11.44 -0.56
CA ALA A 145 5.16 -11.83 -1.05
C ALA A 145 6.22 -11.82 0.05
N SER A 146 6.20 -10.78 0.89
CA SER A 146 7.14 -10.63 2.00
C SER A 146 6.89 -11.66 3.11
N ILE A 147 5.63 -11.90 3.49
CA ILE A 147 5.28 -12.83 4.58
C ILE A 147 5.51 -14.28 4.15
N VAL A 148 4.98 -14.69 2.99
CA VAL A 148 5.13 -16.05 2.48
C VAL A 148 6.56 -16.29 2.04
N GLY A 149 7.20 -15.32 1.38
CA GLY A 149 8.57 -15.46 0.93
C GLY A 149 9.57 -15.63 2.09
N SER A 150 9.35 -14.94 3.21
CA SER A 150 10.22 -15.09 4.40
C SER A 150 9.91 -16.31 5.26
N SER A 151 8.66 -16.79 5.27
CA SER A 151 8.24 -17.94 6.10
C SER A 151 8.38 -19.29 5.39
N CYS A 152 8.05 -19.33 4.10
CA CYS A 152 7.92 -20.57 3.33
C CYS A 152 8.76 -20.59 2.04
N GLY A 153 9.43 -19.49 1.70
CA GLY A 153 10.21 -19.39 0.46
C GLY A 153 11.44 -20.29 0.48
N ARG A 154 11.62 -21.08 -0.58
CA ARG A 154 12.77 -21.98 -0.75
C ARG A 154 13.49 -21.67 -2.05
N VAL A 155 12.73 -21.50 -3.13
CA VAL A 155 13.30 -21.27 -4.47
C VAL A 155 13.44 -19.78 -4.71
N HIS A 156 14.68 -19.32 -4.84
CA HIS A 156 14.99 -17.90 -5.06
C HIS A 156 15.04 -17.56 -6.55
N TRP A 157 14.61 -16.35 -6.91
CA TRP A 157 14.79 -15.84 -8.26
C TRP A 157 16.29 -15.63 -8.56
N PRO A 158 16.76 -15.91 -9.79
CA PRO A 158 18.15 -15.66 -10.15
C PRO A 158 18.53 -14.20 -9.90
N ARG A 159 19.62 -14.01 -9.15
CA ARG A 159 20.17 -12.70 -8.75
C ARG A 159 19.20 -11.83 -7.91
N SER A 160 18.25 -12.44 -7.19
CA SER A 160 17.34 -11.73 -6.28
C SER A 160 17.25 -12.45 -4.94
N LYS A 161 17.01 -11.68 -3.88
CA LYS A 161 16.68 -12.22 -2.54
C LYS A 161 15.21 -12.66 -2.43
N LYS A 162 14.40 -12.39 -3.45
CA LYS A 162 12.98 -12.73 -3.50
C LYS A 162 12.77 -14.18 -3.96
N THR A 163 11.70 -14.79 -3.51
CA THR A 163 11.38 -16.20 -3.78
C THR A 163 10.23 -16.36 -4.75
N PHE A 164 10.22 -17.49 -5.47
CA PHE A 164 9.12 -17.87 -6.36
C PHE A 164 7.83 -18.06 -5.57
N GLU A 165 7.89 -18.66 -4.39
CA GLU A 165 6.73 -18.86 -3.53
C GLU A 165 6.12 -17.52 -3.08
N GLY A 166 6.96 -16.54 -2.77
CA GLY A 166 6.50 -15.17 -2.47
C GLY A 166 5.84 -14.52 -3.69
N THR A 167 6.37 -14.75 -4.90
CA THR A 167 5.79 -14.21 -6.14
C THR A 167 4.41 -14.83 -6.42
N ILE A 168 4.26 -16.14 -6.23
CA ILE A 168 2.98 -16.82 -6.37
C ILE A 168 1.98 -16.30 -5.33
N ALA A 169 2.41 -16.10 -4.08
CA ALA A 169 1.56 -15.52 -3.04
C ALA A 169 1.09 -14.10 -3.39
N CYS A 170 1.98 -13.28 -3.98
CA CYS A 170 1.65 -11.95 -4.51
C CYS A 170 0.51 -12.03 -5.55
N MET A 171 0.63 -12.95 -6.51
CA MET A 171 -0.35 -13.11 -7.58
C MET A 171 -1.70 -13.62 -7.06
N LEU A 172 -1.67 -14.65 -6.21
CA LEU A 172 -2.87 -15.28 -5.67
C LEU A 172 -3.66 -14.32 -4.75
N THR A 173 -2.98 -13.51 -3.93
CA THR A 173 -3.66 -12.57 -3.04
C THR A 173 -4.28 -11.40 -3.79
N GLN A 174 -3.60 -10.86 -4.82
CA GLN A 174 -4.18 -9.85 -5.71
C GLN A 174 -5.41 -10.40 -6.46
N ALA A 175 -5.27 -11.57 -7.09
CA ALA A 175 -6.38 -12.20 -7.83
C ALA A 175 -7.54 -12.57 -6.90
N GLY A 176 -7.25 -13.09 -5.71
CA GLY A 176 -8.25 -13.42 -4.69
C GLY A 176 -9.02 -12.20 -4.20
N MET A 177 -8.37 -11.04 -4.05
CA MET A 177 -9.05 -9.79 -3.69
C MET A 177 -9.98 -9.31 -4.80
N VAL A 178 -9.53 -9.33 -6.05
CA VAL A 178 -10.38 -8.97 -7.20
C VAL A 178 -11.59 -9.89 -7.28
N TYR A 179 -11.37 -11.20 -7.12
CA TYR A 179 -12.45 -12.19 -7.07
C TYR A 179 -13.42 -11.92 -5.93
N LEU A 180 -12.92 -11.62 -4.72
CA LEU A 180 -13.75 -11.30 -3.56
C LEU A 180 -14.61 -10.05 -3.81
N LEU A 181 -14.06 -9.01 -4.40
CA LEU A 181 -14.82 -7.79 -4.75
C LEU A 181 -15.89 -8.06 -5.79
N ALA A 182 -15.60 -8.88 -6.80
CA ALA A 182 -16.59 -9.31 -7.79
C ALA A 182 -17.69 -10.16 -7.13
N TYR A 183 -17.32 -11.11 -6.28
CA TYR A 183 -18.27 -11.97 -5.55
C TYR A 183 -19.22 -11.18 -4.64
N LEU A 184 -18.71 -10.13 -3.98
CA LEU A 184 -19.50 -9.24 -3.13
C LEU A 184 -20.30 -8.18 -3.92
N ASN A 185 -20.29 -8.24 -5.25
CA ASN A 185 -20.92 -7.26 -6.14
C ASN A 185 -20.41 -5.82 -5.93
N PHE A 186 -19.14 -5.63 -5.56
CA PHE A 186 -18.52 -4.30 -5.64
C PHE A 186 -18.01 -3.99 -7.06
N ILE A 187 -17.88 -5.02 -7.90
CA ILE A 187 -17.50 -4.93 -9.30
C ILE A 187 -18.56 -5.66 -10.12
N TYR A 188 -19.34 -4.91 -10.90
CA TYR A 188 -20.57 -5.43 -11.52
C TYR A 188 -20.38 -5.94 -12.95
N THR A 189 -19.34 -5.53 -13.67
CA THR A 189 -19.14 -5.95 -15.05
C THR A 189 -17.65 -6.00 -15.36
N LEU A 190 -17.13 -7.21 -15.58
CA LEU A 190 -15.77 -7.42 -16.08
C LEU A 190 -15.88 -7.98 -17.50
N SER A 191 -15.58 -7.13 -18.48
CA SER A 191 -15.38 -7.57 -19.86
C SER A 191 -14.17 -8.51 -19.97
N HIS A 192 -14.10 -9.31 -21.03
CA HIS A 192 -12.93 -10.14 -21.30
C HIS A 192 -11.63 -9.31 -21.38
N ILE A 193 -11.72 -8.09 -21.91
CA ILE A 193 -10.58 -7.18 -22.01
C ILE A 193 -10.12 -6.75 -20.61
N GLU A 194 -11.03 -6.36 -19.72
CA GLU A 194 -10.68 -6.00 -18.33
C GLU A 194 -10.08 -7.16 -17.56
N LEU A 195 -10.59 -8.38 -17.74
CA LEU A 195 -10.00 -9.57 -17.12
C LEU A 195 -8.56 -9.80 -17.60
N VAL A 196 -8.29 -9.60 -18.89
CA VAL A 196 -6.94 -9.67 -19.46
C VAL A 196 -6.05 -8.56 -18.88
N LYS A 197 -6.53 -7.32 -18.78
CA LYS A 197 -5.78 -6.20 -18.17
C LYS A 197 -5.44 -6.51 -16.71
N ILE A 198 -6.40 -7.03 -15.94
CA ILE A 198 -6.20 -7.42 -14.54
C ILE A 198 -5.14 -8.52 -14.45
N GLY A 199 -5.29 -9.61 -15.21
CA GLY A 199 -4.31 -10.70 -15.23
C GLY A 199 -2.91 -10.23 -15.61
N LEU A 200 -2.81 -9.42 -16.65
CA LEU A 200 -1.55 -8.83 -17.09
C LEU A 200 -0.94 -7.93 -16.01
N SER A 201 -1.74 -7.07 -15.37
CA SER A 201 -1.27 -6.16 -14.33
C SER A 201 -0.71 -6.92 -13.12
N ILE A 202 -1.35 -8.02 -12.71
CA ILE A 202 -0.92 -8.87 -11.59
C ILE A 202 0.37 -9.61 -11.94
N ILE A 203 0.47 -10.18 -13.16
CA ILE A 203 1.68 -10.88 -13.60
C ILE A 203 2.86 -9.91 -13.66
N VAL A 204 2.69 -8.78 -14.33
CA VAL A 204 3.76 -7.80 -14.53
C VAL A 204 4.19 -7.20 -13.18
N SER A 205 3.25 -6.77 -12.32
CA SER A 205 3.59 -6.23 -11.01
C SER A 205 4.34 -7.24 -10.15
N SER A 206 3.94 -8.51 -10.17
CA SER A 206 4.60 -9.58 -9.40
C SER A 206 6.01 -9.88 -9.91
N ILE A 207 6.24 -9.85 -11.24
CA ILE A 207 7.58 -10.01 -11.82
C ILE A 207 8.47 -8.81 -11.49
N VAL A 208 7.93 -7.59 -11.58
CA VAL A 208 8.67 -6.38 -11.23
C VAL A 208 9.07 -6.43 -9.75
N GLU A 209 8.17 -6.80 -8.85
CA GLU A 209 8.46 -6.99 -7.43
C GLU A 209 9.55 -8.06 -7.18
N ALA A 210 9.53 -9.15 -7.94
CA ALA A 210 10.53 -10.21 -7.80
C ALA A 210 11.95 -9.77 -8.26
N LYS A 211 12.03 -8.83 -9.20
CA LYS A 211 13.27 -8.44 -9.89
C LYS A 211 13.83 -7.08 -9.47
N THR A 212 13.01 -6.22 -8.88
CA THR A 212 13.42 -4.89 -8.42
C THR A 212 13.62 -4.88 -6.91
N SER A 213 14.55 -4.03 -6.46
CA SER A 213 14.92 -3.90 -5.05
C SER A 213 14.61 -2.52 -4.46
N GLN A 214 14.32 -1.53 -5.30
CA GLN A 214 14.23 -0.13 -4.90
C GLN A 214 12.90 0.49 -5.36
N VAL A 215 12.23 1.17 -4.43
CA VAL A 215 11.01 1.98 -4.64
C VAL A 215 9.78 1.20 -5.16
N ASP A 216 9.67 -0.07 -4.78
CA ASP A 216 8.48 -0.92 -4.90
C ASP A 216 7.16 -0.19 -4.54
N ASN A 217 7.16 0.57 -3.45
CA ASN A 217 5.98 1.27 -2.94
C ASN A 217 5.43 2.35 -3.89
N LEU A 218 6.19 2.83 -4.88
CA LEU A 218 5.69 3.78 -5.89
C LEU A 218 5.59 3.14 -7.28
N VAL A 219 6.57 2.31 -7.64
CA VAL A 219 6.66 1.72 -8.97
C VAL A 219 5.55 0.70 -9.21
N LEU A 220 5.29 -0.19 -8.24
CA LEU A 220 4.27 -1.24 -8.43
C LEU A 220 2.86 -0.66 -8.59
N PRO A 221 2.39 0.28 -7.75
CA PRO A 221 1.08 0.90 -7.94
C PRO A 221 0.92 1.57 -9.30
N LEU A 222 1.95 2.28 -9.78
CA LEU A 222 1.93 2.97 -11.07
C LEU A 222 1.89 2.00 -12.25
N ILE A 223 2.70 0.94 -12.23
CA ILE A 223 2.68 -0.08 -13.29
C ILE A 223 1.32 -0.77 -13.34
N THR A 224 0.79 -1.18 -12.19
CA THR A 224 -0.53 -1.79 -12.10
C THR A 224 -1.61 -0.84 -12.65
N TYR A 225 -1.59 0.43 -12.25
CA TYR A 225 -2.53 1.44 -12.73
C TYR A 225 -2.45 1.65 -14.24
N ILE A 226 -1.25 1.83 -14.79
CA ILE A 226 -1.05 2.06 -16.23
C ILE A 226 -1.61 0.90 -17.05
N ILE A 227 -1.31 -0.34 -16.66
CA ILE A 227 -1.81 -1.53 -17.38
C ILE A 227 -3.34 -1.63 -17.32
N LEU A 228 -3.95 -1.24 -16.21
CA LEU A 228 -5.41 -1.26 -16.07
C LEU A 228 -6.11 -0.15 -16.87
N MET A 229 -5.41 0.96 -17.15
CA MET A 229 -5.95 2.10 -17.90
C MET A 229 -5.81 2.00 -19.42
N ILE A 230 -4.85 1.20 -19.93
CA ILE A 230 -4.69 0.90 -21.37
C ILE A 230 -5.78 -0.05 -21.79
#